data_AF-A0A1G8UTR1-F1
#
_entry.id   AF-A0A1G8UTR1-F1
#
_cell.length_a   1.000
_cell.length_b   1.000
_cell.length_c   1.000
_cell.angle_alpha   90.00
_cell.angle_beta   90.00
_cell.angle_gamma   90.00
#
_symmetry.space_group_name_H-M   'P 1'
#
loop_
_entity.id
_entity.type
_entity.pdbx_description
1 polymer ?
#
loop_
_entity_poly.entity_id
_entity_poly.type
_entity_poly.pdbx_seq_one_letter_code
_entity_poly.pdbx_strand_id
1 'polypeptide(L)'
;MTDSADSETVSVALDTELLAEIEGRYEDLGYGSIEAFFEQAAADAVRHPEFDRGDLRAMLTSEVDIQAERLSTSAEVTADIGVDEPSGDNAWDWLLTETAAVDLDRRDDYAQERIVTTLNDLVSGEWRNPTEDLESLADAPHDKLLIGPFRLGCRVDTQKQVLYVLRIRMRGE
;
A
#
# COMPACT_ATOMS: atom_id res chain seq x y z
N MET A 1 -23.06 34.23 3.81
CA MET A 1 -21.97 34.72 2.95
C MET A 1 -20.92 33.64 3.05
N THR A 2 -20.91 32.71 2.10
CA THR A 2 -20.02 31.55 2.15
C THR A 2 -18.65 31.99 1.68
N ASP A 3 -17.65 31.74 2.53
CA ASP A 3 -16.24 32.02 2.30
C ASP A 3 -15.79 31.25 1.04
N SER A 4 -15.32 31.98 0.03
CA SER A 4 -14.81 31.38 -1.20
C SER A 4 -13.36 31.03 -0.92
N ALA A 5 -13.03 29.74 -0.85
CA ALA A 5 -11.66 29.30 -0.67
C ALA A 5 -10.76 29.92 -1.77
N ASP A 6 -9.67 30.57 -1.36
CA ASP A 6 -8.63 31.02 -2.28
C ASP A 6 -8.07 29.80 -3.03
N SER A 7 -8.29 29.73 -4.34
CA SER A 7 -7.75 28.67 -5.20
C SER A 7 -6.75 29.27 -6.18
N GLU A 8 -5.52 28.75 -6.20
CA GLU A 8 -4.53 29.03 -7.23
C GLU A 8 -4.52 27.87 -8.25
N THR A 9 -4.61 28.19 -9.54
CA THR A 9 -4.55 27.20 -10.63
C THR A 9 -3.13 27.06 -11.14
N VAL A 10 -2.62 25.83 -11.19
CA VAL A 10 -1.31 25.49 -11.78
C VAL A 10 -1.53 24.69 -13.06
N SER A 11 -0.92 25.11 -14.17
CA SER A 11 -0.96 24.37 -15.44
C SER A 11 0.29 23.50 -15.59
N VAL A 12 0.09 22.20 -15.83
CA VAL A 12 1.17 21.23 -16.06
C VAL A 12 1.10 20.75 -17.51
N ALA A 13 2.24 20.76 -18.21
CA ALA A 13 2.34 20.20 -19.55
C ALA A 13 2.81 18.74 -19.45
N LEU A 14 2.09 17.85 -20.13
CA LEU A 14 2.40 16.43 -20.24
C LEU A 14 2.69 16.12 -21.70
N ASP A 15 3.53 15.12 -21.96
CA ASP A 15 3.63 14.59 -23.32
C ASP A 15 2.36 13.79 -23.67
N THR A 16 2.05 13.70 -24.96
CA THR A 16 0.82 13.07 -25.43
C THR A 16 0.77 11.57 -25.21
N GLU A 17 1.92 10.89 -25.08
CA GLU A 17 1.96 9.45 -24.82
C GLU A 17 1.58 9.18 -23.37
N LEU A 18 2.18 9.91 -22.42
CA LEU A 18 1.82 9.84 -21.01
C LEU A 18 0.37 10.25 -20.74
N LEU A 19 -0.14 11.27 -21.43
CA LEU A 19 -1.54 11.66 -21.28
C LEU A 19 -2.49 10.54 -21.73
N ALA A 20 -2.21 9.88 -22.86
CA ALA A 20 -3.00 8.75 -23.35
C ALA A 20 -2.93 7.54 -22.39
N GLU A 21 -1.77 7.28 -21.76
CA GLU A 21 -1.65 6.26 -20.72
C GLU A 21 -2.54 6.56 -19.50
N ILE A 22 -2.61 7.82 -19.07
CA ILE A 22 -3.41 8.25 -17.93
C ILE A 22 -4.91 8.19 -18.26
N GLU A 23 -5.30 8.74 -19.42
CA GLU A 23 -6.67 8.68 -19.95
C GLU A 23 -7.18 7.23 -20.04
N GLY A 24 -6.30 6.31 -20.42
CA GLY A 24 -6.63 4.88 -20.51
C GLY A 24 -6.67 4.12 -19.18
N ARG A 25 -6.40 4.76 -18.04
CA ARG A 25 -6.26 4.06 -16.74
C ARG A 25 -6.93 4.72 -15.55
N TYR A 26 -7.19 6.03 -15.57
CA TYR A 26 -7.65 6.73 -14.36
C TYR A 26 -9.03 6.23 -13.88
N GLU A 27 -9.93 5.85 -14.79
CA GLU A 27 -11.24 5.27 -14.45
C GLU A 27 -11.09 3.85 -13.88
N ASP A 28 -10.19 3.03 -14.43
CA ASP A 28 -9.89 1.67 -13.94
C ASP A 28 -9.32 1.68 -12.51
N LEU A 29 -8.60 2.75 -12.18
CA LEU A 29 -8.09 3.03 -10.85
C LEU A 29 -9.15 3.67 -9.91
N GLY A 30 -10.38 3.87 -10.40
CA GLY A 30 -11.52 4.35 -9.60
C GLY A 30 -11.61 5.87 -9.45
N TYR A 31 -10.83 6.65 -10.19
CA TYR A 31 -10.89 8.11 -10.14
C TYR A 31 -11.99 8.65 -11.06
N GLY A 32 -12.76 9.62 -10.56
CA GLY A 32 -13.84 10.25 -11.33
C GLY A 32 -13.36 11.25 -12.39
N SER A 33 -12.09 11.66 -12.34
CA SER A 33 -11.46 12.52 -13.34
C SER A 33 -9.94 12.38 -13.31
N ILE A 34 -9.28 12.78 -14.41
CA ILE A 34 -7.82 12.89 -14.49
C ILE A 34 -7.29 13.93 -13.49
N GLU A 35 -8.04 15.00 -13.25
CA GLU A 35 -7.72 16.01 -12.25
C GLU A 35 -7.68 15.40 -10.83
N ALA A 36 -8.67 14.61 -10.45
CA ALA A 36 -8.68 13.91 -9.16
C ALA A 36 -7.49 12.95 -9.02
N PHE A 37 -7.12 12.27 -10.10
CA PHE A 37 -5.91 11.45 -10.14
C PHE A 37 -4.64 12.29 -9.92
N PHE A 38 -4.52 13.45 -10.58
CA PHE A 38 -3.35 14.33 -10.45
C PHE A 38 -3.27 15.02 -9.09
N GLU A 39 -4.39 15.50 -8.55
CA GLU A 39 -4.46 16.12 -7.24
C GLU A 39 -4.00 15.13 -6.16
N GLN A 40 -4.50 13.90 -6.21
CA GLN A 40 -4.09 12.86 -5.27
C GLN A 40 -2.59 12.54 -5.43
N ALA A 41 -2.13 12.29 -6.66
CA ALA A 41 -0.72 11.96 -6.92
C ALA A 41 0.24 13.09 -6.50
N ALA A 42 -0.13 14.36 -6.73
CA ALA A 42 0.65 15.51 -6.32
C ALA A 42 0.65 15.70 -4.79
N ALA A 43 -0.50 15.47 -4.16
CA ALA A 43 -0.63 15.55 -2.71
C ALA A 43 0.18 14.46 -2.00
N ASP A 44 0.19 13.23 -2.54
CA ASP A 44 1.00 12.12 -2.04
C ASP A 44 2.50 12.43 -2.15
N ALA A 45 2.94 12.97 -3.30
CA ALA A 45 4.33 13.34 -3.53
C ALA A 45 4.83 14.47 -2.62
N VAL A 46 3.96 15.42 -2.25
CA VAL A 46 4.30 16.53 -1.34
C VAL A 46 4.34 16.08 0.12
N ARG A 47 3.43 15.19 0.54
CA ARG A 47 3.30 14.77 1.95
C ARG A 47 4.21 13.61 2.33
N HIS A 48 4.64 12.80 1.37
CA HIS A 48 5.51 11.65 1.59
C HIS A 48 6.79 11.74 0.76
N PRO A 49 7.66 12.74 1.03
CA PRO A 49 8.93 12.90 0.31
C PRO A 49 9.90 11.72 0.49
N GLU A 50 9.56 10.76 1.37
CA GLU A 50 10.35 9.57 1.67
C GLU A 50 9.92 8.32 0.89
N PHE A 51 8.78 8.39 0.18
CA PHE A 51 8.41 7.44 -0.87
C PHE A 51 8.68 8.12 -2.21
N ASP A 52 9.57 7.55 -3.00
CA ASP A 52 9.89 8.15 -4.29
C ASP A 52 8.75 7.93 -5.30
N ARG A 53 8.86 8.57 -6.48
CA ARG A 53 7.88 8.41 -7.56
C ARG A 53 7.69 6.94 -7.98
N GLY A 54 8.75 6.14 -7.93
CA GLY A 54 8.71 4.71 -8.23
C GLY A 54 7.89 3.94 -7.20
N ASP A 55 8.04 4.27 -5.92
CA ASP A 55 7.26 3.66 -4.83
C ASP A 55 5.77 3.93 -4.97
N LEU A 56 5.39 5.19 -5.25
CA LEU A 56 3.99 5.58 -5.46
C LEU A 56 3.39 4.88 -6.69
N ARG A 57 4.14 4.79 -7.80
CA ARG A 57 3.72 4.01 -8.99
C ARG A 57 3.53 2.53 -8.68
N ALA A 58 4.38 1.97 -7.83
CA ALA A 58 4.31 0.57 -7.47
C ALA A 58 3.12 0.29 -6.54
N MET A 59 2.76 1.20 -5.63
CA MET A 59 1.52 1.12 -4.86
C MET A 59 0.27 1.15 -5.77
N LEU A 60 0.25 2.03 -6.77
CA LEU A 60 -0.82 2.04 -7.79
C LEU A 60 -0.86 0.75 -8.63
N THR A 61 0.29 0.11 -8.84
CA THR A 61 0.37 -1.19 -9.53
C THR A 61 -0.19 -2.30 -8.66
N SER A 62 0.10 -2.29 -7.36
CA SER A 62 -0.44 -3.24 -6.39
C SER A 62 -1.96 -3.17 -6.26
N GLU A 63 -2.59 -2.03 -6.54
CA GLU A 63 -4.05 -1.95 -6.60
C GLU A 63 -4.63 -2.79 -7.76
N VAL A 64 -3.91 -2.89 -8.89
CA VAL A 64 -4.26 -3.78 -10.01
C VAL A 64 -4.10 -5.25 -9.62
N ASP A 65 -3.12 -5.57 -8.76
CA ASP A 65 -2.95 -6.93 -8.22
C ASP A 65 -4.14 -7.32 -7.33
N ILE A 66 -4.63 -6.40 -6.49
CA ILE A 66 -5.82 -6.62 -5.65
C ILE A 66 -7.06 -6.85 -6.51
N GLN A 67 -7.32 -6.00 -7.49
CA GLN A 67 -8.48 -6.13 -8.38
C GLN A 67 -8.47 -7.44 -9.18
N ALA A 68 -7.28 -7.95 -9.51
CA ALA A 68 -7.10 -9.18 -10.27
C ALA A 68 -6.86 -10.42 -9.40
N GLU A 69 -6.99 -10.30 -8.07
CA GLU A 69 -6.77 -11.38 -7.09
C GLU A 69 -5.40 -12.07 -7.20
N ARG A 70 -4.37 -11.31 -7.62
CA ARG A 70 -2.97 -11.77 -7.64
C ARG A 70 -2.33 -11.52 -6.27
N LEU A 71 -2.73 -12.35 -5.31
CA LEU A 71 -2.42 -12.20 -3.90
C LEU A 71 -1.82 -13.49 -3.34
N SER A 72 -0.92 -13.35 -2.37
CA SER A 72 -0.42 -14.46 -1.54
C SER A 72 -0.94 -14.31 -0.13
N THR A 73 -1.48 -15.40 0.42
CA THR A 73 -2.06 -15.41 1.78
C THR A 73 -0.99 -15.52 2.87
N SER A 74 -1.33 -15.10 4.09
CA SER A 74 -0.43 -15.25 5.23
C SER A 74 -0.02 -16.70 5.45
N ALA A 75 -0.94 -17.66 5.27
CA ALA A 75 -0.70 -19.09 5.38
C ALA A 75 0.33 -19.59 4.36
N GLU A 76 0.15 -19.23 3.08
CA GLU A 76 1.09 -19.61 2.01
C GLU A 76 2.49 -19.05 2.28
N VAL A 77 2.58 -17.75 2.56
CA VAL A 77 3.86 -17.07 2.78
C VAL A 77 4.56 -17.58 4.05
N THR A 78 3.79 -17.83 5.12
CA THR A 78 4.33 -18.36 6.37
C THR A 78 4.89 -19.77 6.19
N ALA A 79 4.20 -20.63 5.43
CA ALA A 79 4.68 -21.96 5.11
C ALA A 79 5.98 -21.93 4.28
N ASP A 80 6.08 -21.01 3.32
CA ASP A 80 7.25 -20.87 2.45
C ASP A 80 8.50 -20.40 3.23
N ILE A 81 8.32 -19.48 4.18
CA ILE A 81 9.43 -18.93 5.00
C ILE A 81 9.75 -19.84 6.20
N GLY A 82 8.80 -20.66 6.64
CA GLY A 82 8.97 -21.58 7.77
C GLY A 82 8.80 -20.94 9.14
N VAL A 83 7.90 -19.95 9.25
CA VAL A 83 7.48 -19.37 10.54
C VAL A 83 6.15 -19.95 11.01
N ASP A 84 5.72 -19.63 12.22
CA ASP A 84 4.42 -20.06 12.73
C ASP A 84 3.29 -19.20 12.12
N GLU A 85 2.21 -19.84 11.70
CA GLU A 85 1.00 -19.16 11.20
C GLU A 85 0.41 -18.21 12.27
N PRO A 86 -0.26 -17.13 11.84
CA PRO A 86 -0.90 -16.20 12.78
C PRO A 86 -1.84 -16.97 13.72
N SER A 87 -1.55 -16.89 15.02
CA SER A 87 -2.19 -17.72 16.04
C SER A 87 -3.24 -16.91 16.80
N GLY A 88 -4.52 -17.18 16.56
CA GLY A 88 -5.60 -16.56 17.34
C GLY A 88 -6.98 -16.74 16.73
N ASP A 89 -8.03 -16.47 17.51
CA ASP A 89 -9.43 -16.45 17.03
C ASP A 89 -9.77 -15.16 16.25
N ASN A 90 -8.76 -14.37 15.86
CA ASN A 90 -8.97 -13.14 15.13
C ASN A 90 -9.34 -13.45 13.68
N ALA A 91 -10.34 -12.76 13.14
CA ALA A 91 -10.80 -12.95 11.77
C ALA A 91 -9.97 -12.15 10.75
N TRP A 92 -8.91 -11.46 11.20
CA TRP A 92 -8.05 -10.67 10.33
C TRP A 92 -6.99 -11.53 9.66
N ASP A 93 -6.74 -11.24 8.38
CA ASP A 93 -5.64 -11.79 7.61
C ASP A 93 -4.78 -10.66 7.02
N TRP A 94 -3.55 -10.97 6.63
CA TRP A 94 -2.74 -10.11 5.78
C TRP A 94 -2.42 -10.81 4.46
N LEU A 95 -2.51 -10.06 3.37
CA LEU A 95 -2.24 -10.55 2.01
C LEU A 95 -1.12 -9.73 1.39
N LEU A 96 -0.19 -10.39 0.71
CA LEU A 96 0.78 -9.71 -0.15
C LEU A 96 0.18 -9.57 -1.55
N THR A 97 0.31 -8.41 -2.16
CA THR A 97 0.19 -8.33 -3.62
C THR A 97 1.35 -9.05 -4.27
N GLU A 98 1.19 -9.52 -5.52
CA GLU A 98 2.30 -10.10 -6.31
C GLU A 98 3.54 -9.19 -6.28
N THR A 99 3.32 -7.88 -6.41
CA THR A 99 4.37 -6.87 -6.28
C THR A 99 5.08 -6.91 -4.91
N ALA A 100 4.34 -7.02 -3.81
CA ALA A 100 4.92 -7.09 -2.46
C ALA A 100 5.61 -8.43 -2.18
N ALA A 101 5.09 -9.54 -2.70
CA ALA A 101 5.72 -10.85 -2.61
C ALA A 101 7.10 -10.83 -3.28
N VAL A 102 7.21 -10.25 -4.48
CA VAL A 102 8.49 -10.05 -5.16
C VAL A 102 9.44 -9.15 -4.37
N ASP A 103 8.94 -8.15 -3.65
CA ASP A 103 9.78 -7.32 -2.78
C ASP A 103 10.31 -8.09 -1.55
N LEU A 104 9.48 -8.97 -0.98
CA LEU A 104 9.84 -9.86 0.14
C LEU A 104 10.90 -10.87 -0.27
N ASP A 105 10.75 -11.49 -1.44
CA ASP A 105 11.70 -12.47 -2.00
C ASP A 105 13.11 -11.91 -2.22
N ARG A 106 13.24 -10.59 -2.36
CA ARG A 106 14.55 -9.91 -2.50
C ARG A 106 15.25 -9.70 -1.16
N ARG A 107 14.58 -9.93 -0.04
CA ARG A 107 15.14 -9.76 1.31
C ARG A 107 15.91 -11.01 1.71
N ASP A 108 16.84 -10.86 2.65
CA ASP A 108 17.50 -12.00 3.29
C ASP A 108 16.55 -12.73 4.25
N ASP A 109 16.86 -13.98 4.57
CA ASP A 109 16.04 -14.86 5.42
C ASP A 109 15.65 -14.19 6.74
N TYR A 110 16.59 -13.46 7.36
CA TYR A 110 16.33 -12.76 8.63
C TYR A 110 15.31 -11.64 8.48
N ALA A 111 15.42 -10.84 7.41
CA ALA A 111 14.48 -9.79 7.11
C ALA A 111 13.09 -10.35 6.74
N GLN A 112 13.04 -11.45 5.96
CA GLN A 112 11.80 -12.14 5.63
C GLN A 112 11.09 -12.64 6.89
N GLU A 113 11.80 -13.41 7.73
CA GLU A 113 11.29 -13.93 9.00
C GLU A 113 10.78 -12.79 9.89
N ARG A 114 11.55 -11.69 10.00
CA ARG A 114 11.17 -10.54 10.83
C ARG A 114 9.91 -9.84 10.32
N ILE A 115 9.77 -9.64 9.01
CA ILE A 115 8.60 -9.00 8.41
C ILE A 115 7.36 -9.87 8.63
N VAL A 116 7.44 -11.15 8.28
CA VAL A 116 6.29 -12.07 8.33
C VAL A 116 5.85 -12.35 9.76
N THR A 117 6.79 -12.53 10.70
CA THR A 117 6.44 -12.67 12.12
C THR A 117 5.73 -11.42 12.65
N THR A 118 6.20 -10.24 12.26
CA THR A 118 5.56 -8.98 12.70
C THR A 118 4.16 -8.81 12.10
N LEU A 119 3.95 -9.21 10.84
CA LEU A 119 2.62 -9.22 10.22
C LEU A 119 1.68 -10.24 10.87
N ASN A 120 2.19 -11.42 11.21
CA ASN A 120 1.45 -12.44 11.96
C ASN A 120 1.02 -11.88 13.33
N ASP A 121 1.97 -11.34 14.10
CA ASP A 121 1.70 -10.71 15.40
C ASP A 121 0.66 -9.59 15.30
N LEU A 122 0.73 -8.77 14.23
CA LEU A 122 -0.18 -7.66 13.99
C LEU A 122 -1.63 -8.12 13.78
N VAL A 123 -1.85 -9.23 13.05
CA VAL A 123 -3.20 -9.76 12.83
C VAL A 123 -3.64 -10.76 13.91
N SER A 124 -2.72 -11.28 14.72
CA SER A 124 -3.02 -12.26 15.78
C SER A 124 -3.14 -11.67 17.19
N GLY A 125 -2.77 -10.40 17.39
CA GLY A 125 -2.64 -9.78 18.71
C GLY A 125 -3.94 -9.50 19.46
N GLU A 126 -3.80 -9.14 20.76
CA GLU A 126 -4.89 -8.73 21.66
C GLU A 126 -5.63 -7.44 21.22
N TRP A 127 -5.11 -6.74 20.21
CA TRP A 127 -5.64 -5.49 19.67
C TRP A 127 -6.38 -5.80 18.36
N ARG A 128 -7.71 -5.89 18.45
CA ARG A 128 -8.65 -6.41 17.43
C ARG A 128 -8.69 -5.66 16.10
N ASN A 129 -7.86 -4.65 15.90
CA ASN A 129 -7.87 -3.83 14.71
C ASN A 129 -6.45 -3.43 14.29
N PRO A 130 -5.86 -4.08 13.27
CA PRO A 130 -4.50 -3.78 12.82
C PRO A 130 -4.34 -2.33 12.33
N THR A 131 -5.44 -1.58 12.09
CA THR A 131 -5.36 -0.16 11.76
C THR A 131 -4.79 0.71 12.86
N GLU A 132 -4.83 0.28 14.13
CA GLU A 132 -4.36 1.10 15.27
C GLU A 132 -2.83 1.26 15.30
N ASP A 133 -2.11 0.30 14.74
CA ASP A 133 -0.64 0.32 14.62
C ASP A 133 -0.16 0.95 13.30
N LEU A 134 -1.09 1.33 12.43
CA LEU A 134 -0.79 1.93 11.13
C LEU A 134 -0.78 3.45 11.22
N GLU A 135 0.22 4.04 10.58
CA GLU A 135 0.22 5.49 10.33
C GLU A 135 -0.54 5.75 9.04
N SER A 136 -1.73 6.35 9.16
CA SER A 136 -2.57 6.66 8.00
C SER A 136 -1.89 7.65 7.06
N LEU A 137 -1.88 7.33 5.76
CA LEU A 137 -1.46 8.28 4.72
C LEU A 137 -2.69 9.16 4.41
N ALA A 138 -2.67 10.38 4.96
CA ALA A 138 -3.83 11.27 5.09
C ALA A 138 -4.76 11.30 3.85
N ASP A 139 -5.96 10.73 4.03
CA ASP A 139 -7.08 10.65 3.09
C ASP A 139 -6.89 9.73 1.85
N ALA A 140 -5.81 8.95 1.78
CA ALA A 140 -5.66 7.85 0.83
C ALA A 140 -6.16 6.52 1.44
N PRO A 141 -6.59 5.52 0.65
CA PRO A 141 -6.95 4.20 1.16
C PRO A 141 -5.71 3.38 1.59
N HIS A 142 -4.57 4.04 1.80
CA HIS A 142 -3.30 3.42 2.06
C HIS A 142 -2.74 3.88 3.40
N ASP A 143 -2.09 2.96 4.10
CA ASP A 143 -1.48 3.21 5.39
C ASP A 143 -0.02 2.76 5.37
N LYS A 144 0.79 3.23 6.32
CA LYS A 144 2.21 2.87 6.44
C LYS A 144 2.43 2.04 7.68
N LEU A 145 3.16 0.94 7.52
CA LEU A 145 3.69 0.13 8.61
C LEU A 145 5.22 0.17 8.63
N LEU A 146 5.80 0.41 9.80
CA LEU A 146 7.25 0.42 10.00
C LEU A 146 7.68 -0.85 10.73
N ILE A 147 8.57 -1.62 10.10
CA ILE A 147 9.15 -2.83 10.68
C ILE A 147 10.67 -2.69 10.66
N GLY A 148 11.25 -2.18 11.75
CA GLY A 148 12.68 -1.91 11.82
C GLY A 148 13.14 -0.94 10.71
N PRO A 149 14.06 -1.34 9.81
CA PRO A 149 14.47 -0.50 8.68
C PRO A 149 13.50 -0.55 7.49
N PHE A 150 12.47 -1.40 7.53
CA PHE A 150 11.54 -1.59 6.43
C PHE A 150 10.30 -0.71 6.56
N ARG A 151 9.84 -0.26 5.39
CA ARG A 151 8.62 0.52 5.19
C ARG A 151 7.69 -0.30 4.33
N LEU A 152 6.52 -0.58 4.87
CA LEU A 152 5.46 -1.27 4.16
C LEU A 152 4.42 -0.24 3.75
N GLY A 153 4.08 -0.26 2.47
CA GLY A 153 2.86 0.34 1.97
C GLY A 153 1.72 -0.63 2.20
N CYS A 154 0.68 -0.22 2.89
CA CYS A 154 -0.45 -1.05 3.26
C CYS A 154 -1.76 -0.45 2.75
N ARG A 155 -2.81 -1.27 2.69
CA ARG A 155 -4.20 -0.84 2.58
C ARG A 155 -5.04 -1.72 3.48
N VAL A 156 -5.99 -1.13 4.19
CA VAL A 156 -6.92 -1.88 5.02
C VAL A 156 -8.29 -2.00 4.36
N ASP A 157 -8.84 -3.20 4.36
CA ASP A 157 -10.26 -3.47 4.09
C ASP A 157 -10.91 -4.03 5.36
N THR A 158 -11.59 -3.15 6.10
CA THR A 158 -12.25 -3.50 7.37
C THR A 158 -13.47 -4.39 7.18
N GLN A 159 -14.09 -4.39 5.99
CA GLN A 159 -15.25 -5.25 5.71
C GLN A 159 -14.80 -6.70 5.48
N LYS A 160 -13.68 -6.88 4.77
CA LYS A 160 -13.06 -8.19 4.56
C LYS A 160 -12.16 -8.63 5.72
N GLN A 161 -11.82 -7.71 6.62
CA GLN A 161 -10.83 -7.91 7.67
C GLN A 161 -9.47 -8.30 7.08
N VAL A 162 -9.01 -7.58 6.07
CA VAL A 162 -7.74 -7.83 5.39
C VAL A 162 -6.83 -6.61 5.43
N LEU A 163 -5.57 -6.84 5.79
CA LEU A 163 -4.46 -5.91 5.57
C LEU A 163 -3.72 -6.31 4.28
N TYR A 164 -3.88 -5.54 3.21
CA TYR A 164 -3.09 -5.73 2.00
C TYR A 164 -1.74 -5.05 2.17
N VAL A 165 -0.65 -5.79 2.00
CA VAL A 165 0.69 -5.24 1.85
C VAL A 165 0.94 -5.03 0.36
N LEU A 166 1.12 -3.76 -0.01
CA LEU A 166 1.26 -3.30 -1.38
C LEU A 166 2.71 -3.28 -1.82
N ARG A 167 3.63 -2.91 -0.92
CA ARG A 167 5.07 -2.75 -1.21
C ARG A 167 5.90 -2.94 0.05
N ILE A 168 7.13 -3.41 -0.12
CA ILE A 168 8.13 -3.54 0.95
C ILE A 168 9.42 -2.85 0.50
N ARG A 169 9.86 -1.84 1.26
CA ARG A 169 11.07 -1.08 0.94
C ARG A 169 12.00 -0.96 2.14
N MET A 170 13.31 -1.00 1.90
CA MET A 170 14.29 -0.70 2.93
C MET A 170 14.60 0.79 2.93
N ARG A 171 14.76 1.39 4.12
CA ARG A 171 15.16 2.80 4.23
C ARG A 171 16.48 3.06 3.51
N GLY A 172 16.46 3.98 2.54
CA GLY A 172 17.65 4.39 1.77
C GLY A 172 17.86 3.62 0.46
N GLU A 173 16.93 2.73 0.07
CA GLU A 173 16.77 2.21 -1.30
C GLU A 173 16.07 3.19 -2.24
#